data_AF-A0A6I3ML66-F1
#
_entry.id   AF-A0A6I3ML66-F1
#
_cell.length_a   1.000
_cell.length_b   1.000
_cell.length_c   1.000
_cell.angle_alpha   90.00
_cell.angle_beta   90.00
_cell.angle_gamma   90.00
#
_symmetry.space_group_name_H-M   'P 1'
#
loop_
_entity.id
_entity.type
_entity.pdbx_description
1 polymer ?
#
loop_
_entity_poly.entity_id
_entity_poly.type
_entity_poly.pdbx_seq_one_letter_code
_entity_poly.pdbx_strand_id
1 'polypeptide(L)'
;MIKGNPVHDTIVIVKKDTIVKVVELVSKVPETKPSAFIQWFNDYSNVSAFFGTVATTGALIVAIIAIFKTAKDSRHQLLIGKFEEMYSLIYNLLPEYQLFFQLDQLMASSNDQSYTVTERQALLSKYKAELVGLHRITNVEEVLQKIGKLKVFANAYLDKDLKNETLSYCMLFEYIVLVTTQNDSALKQKYFENGFPSVDNVKTLGSKLSDQLIEKINLGGKVTNRKKFNEYFKGTFQETIELKN
;
A
#
# COMPACT_ATOMS: atom_id res chain seq x y z
N MET A 1 54.02 -41.13 41.03
CA MET A 1 53.56 -41.22 42.44
C MET A 1 54.80 -41.18 43.33
N ILE A 2 55.10 -40.02 43.92
CA ILE A 2 56.15 -39.87 44.93
C ILE A 2 55.46 -39.22 46.12
N LYS A 3 55.19 -39.99 47.17
CA LYS A 3 54.68 -39.49 48.45
C LYS A 3 55.87 -38.87 49.20
N GLY A 4 56.06 -37.57 49.07
CA GLY A 4 56.91 -36.81 50.00
C GLY A 4 56.12 -36.61 51.29
N ASN A 5 56.62 -37.12 52.42
CA ASN A 5 56.04 -36.81 53.72
C ASN A 5 56.23 -35.32 54.02
N PRO A 6 55.18 -34.60 54.45
CA PRO A 6 55.32 -33.22 54.87
C PRO A 6 56.19 -33.15 56.13
N VAL A 7 57.15 -32.23 56.11
CA VAL A 7 57.92 -31.85 57.30
C VAL A 7 57.10 -30.80 58.05
N HIS A 8 56.81 -31.06 59.32
CA HIS A 8 56.03 -30.19 60.18
C HIS A 8 56.95 -29.48 61.17
N ASP A 9 57.06 -28.15 61.06
CA ASP A 9 57.72 -27.33 62.08
C ASP A 9 56.65 -26.70 62.98
N THR A 10 56.65 -27.10 64.26
CA THR A 10 55.72 -26.62 65.28
C THR A 10 56.42 -25.58 66.15
N ILE A 11 55.96 -24.33 66.10
CA ILE A 11 56.41 -23.28 67.03
C ILE A 11 55.38 -23.17 68.16
N VAL A 12 55.82 -23.44 69.39
CA VAL A 12 54.98 -23.29 70.60
C VAL A 12 55.37 -21.99 71.31
N ILE A 13 54.44 -21.04 71.40
CA ILE A 13 54.62 -19.81 72.19
C ILE A 13 53.77 -19.93 73.45
N VAL A 14 54.43 -19.97 74.61
CA VAL A 14 53.77 -20.08 75.93
C VAL A 14 53.81 -18.75 76.65
N LYS A 15 52.64 -18.23 77.05
CA LYS A 15 52.51 -17.12 78.02
C LYS A 15 51.53 -17.55 79.11
N LYS A 16 51.76 -17.09 80.33
CA LYS A 16 51.33 -17.70 81.61
C LYS A 16 49.82 -17.89 81.87
N ASP A 17 48.91 -17.50 80.97
CA ASP A 17 47.47 -17.78 81.08
C ASP A 17 46.91 -18.10 79.67
N THR A 18 46.61 -19.37 79.39
CA THR A 18 46.66 -19.93 78.02
C THR A 18 45.27 -20.20 77.38
N ILE A 19 45.01 -19.64 76.18
CA ILE A 19 44.34 -20.35 75.09
C ILE A 19 45.44 -20.75 74.09
N VAL A 20 45.55 -22.05 73.79
CA VAL A 20 46.52 -22.55 72.80
C VAL A 20 45.93 -22.30 71.41
N LYS A 21 46.53 -21.39 70.64
CA LYS A 21 46.21 -21.24 69.21
C LYS A 21 47.28 -21.94 68.38
N VAL A 22 46.94 -23.13 67.90
CA VAL A 22 47.75 -23.84 66.90
C VAL A 22 47.54 -23.14 65.56
N VAL A 23 48.61 -22.61 64.97
CA VAL A 23 48.57 -22.06 63.62
C VAL A 23 49.31 -23.04 62.72
N GLU A 24 48.55 -23.82 61.94
CA GLU A 24 49.11 -24.64 60.87
C GLU A 24 49.43 -23.76 59.66
N LEU A 25 50.72 -23.61 59.37
CA LEU A 25 51.19 -22.99 58.13
C LEU A 25 51.25 -24.06 57.04
N VAL A 26 50.19 -24.16 56.23
CA VAL A 26 50.20 -24.96 54.99
C VAL A 26 51.07 -24.23 53.96
N SER A 27 52.32 -24.65 53.82
CA SER A 27 53.34 -23.91 53.06
C SER A 27 53.32 -24.12 51.54
N LYS A 28 52.31 -24.76 50.94
CA LYS A 28 52.11 -24.76 49.48
C LYS A 28 50.62 -24.84 49.12
N VAL A 29 50.07 -23.78 48.53
CA VAL A 29 48.81 -23.87 47.77
C VAL A 29 49.11 -24.80 46.60
N PRO A 30 48.40 -25.93 46.42
CA PRO A 30 48.62 -26.79 45.26
C PRO A 30 48.31 -25.98 44.01
N GLU A 31 49.27 -25.88 43.08
CA GLU A 31 49.03 -25.33 41.75
C GLU A 31 47.91 -26.13 41.10
N THR A 32 46.70 -25.58 41.09
CA THR A 32 45.58 -26.10 40.33
C THR A 32 45.91 -25.88 38.87
N LYS A 33 46.42 -26.93 38.20
CA LYS A 33 46.55 -26.91 36.74
C LYS A 33 45.17 -26.53 36.17
N PRO A 34 45.06 -25.41 35.42
CA PRO A 34 43.78 -25.03 34.84
C PRO A 34 43.27 -26.19 33.98
N SER A 35 41.96 -26.45 34.04
CA SER A 35 41.37 -27.53 33.24
C SER A 35 41.71 -27.32 31.77
N ALA A 36 41.84 -28.40 30.99
CA ALA A 36 42.19 -28.32 29.57
C ALA A 36 41.26 -27.37 28.79
N PHE A 37 40.01 -27.23 29.23
CA PHE A 37 39.06 -26.26 28.69
C PHE A 37 39.44 -24.80 28.98
N ILE A 38 39.89 -24.49 30.21
CA ILE A 38 40.32 -23.13 30.59
C ILE A 38 41.62 -22.76 29.89
N GLN A 39 42.56 -23.69 29.73
CA GLN A 39 43.78 -23.44 28.94
C GLN A 39 43.45 -23.21 27.47
N TRP A 40 42.66 -24.08 26.84
CA TRP A 40 42.22 -23.88 25.46
C TRP A 40 41.48 -22.55 25.28
N PHE A 41 40.60 -22.19 26.20
CA PHE A 41 39.86 -20.94 26.14
C PHE A 41 40.81 -19.73 26.26
N ASN A 42 41.81 -19.77 27.15
CA ASN A 42 42.79 -18.69 27.28
C ASN A 42 43.71 -18.61 26.05
N ASP A 43 44.21 -19.75 25.56
CA ASP A 43 45.15 -19.83 24.43
C ASP A 43 44.50 -19.42 23.10
N TYR A 44 43.21 -19.71 22.93
CA TYR A 44 42.44 -19.37 21.73
C TYR A 44 41.44 -18.22 21.95
N SER A 45 41.44 -17.56 23.11
CA SER A 45 40.51 -16.46 23.47
C SER A 45 40.50 -15.35 22.43
N ASN A 46 41.66 -14.98 21.89
CA ASN A 46 41.78 -13.95 20.87
C ASN A 46 41.21 -14.41 19.51
N VAL A 47 41.36 -15.69 19.18
CA VAL A 47 40.86 -16.25 17.91
C VAL A 47 39.35 -16.47 17.97
N SER A 48 38.84 -17.00 19.09
CA SER A 48 37.41 -17.16 19.33
C SER A 48 36.70 -15.81 19.48
N ALA A 49 37.31 -14.83 20.15
CA ALA A 49 36.82 -13.46 20.20
C ALA A 49 36.81 -12.82 18.80
N PHE A 50 37.86 -13.01 18.00
CA PHE A 50 37.91 -12.51 16.62
C PHE A 50 36.78 -13.10 15.75
N PHE A 51 36.58 -14.43 15.76
CA PHE A 51 35.46 -15.05 15.05
C PHE A 51 34.10 -14.60 15.58
N GLY A 52 33.98 -14.42 16.90
CA GLY A 52 32.79 -13.85 17.54
C GLY A 52 32.51 -12.43 17.04
N THR A 53 33.51 -11.56 17.01
CA THR A 53 33.38 -10.19 16.49
C THR A 53 32.98 -10.19 15.01
N VAL A 54 33.65 -10.99 14.16
CA VAL A 54 33.31 -11.10 12.72
C VAL A 54 31.88 -11.58 12.52
N ALA A 55 31.44 -12.61 13.26
CA ALA A 55 30.07 -13.12 13.20
C ALA A 55 29.06 -12.06 13.66
N THR A 56 29.36 -11.33 14.73
CA THR A 56 28.46 -10.29 15.27
C THR A 56 28.35 -9.10 14.30
N THR A 57 29.45 -8.64 13.73
CA THR A 57 29.47 -7.59 12.71
C THR A 57 28.75 -8.04 11.43
N GLY A 58 28.96 -9.29 10.99
CA GLY A 58 28.24 -9.88 9.87
C GLY A 58 26.72 -9.92 10.10
N ALA A 59 26.30 -10.37 11.28
CA ALA A 59 24.88 -10.36 11.66
C ALA A 59 24.29 -8.94 11.68
N LEU A 60 25.04 -7.95 12.18
CA LEU A 60 24.62 -6.54 12.17
C LEU A 60 24.40 -6.02 10.75
N ILE A 61 25.32 -6.29 9.83
CA ILE A 61 25.19 -5.88 8.42
C ILE A 61 23.96 -6.52 7.78
N VAL A 62 23.75 -7.82 7.98
CA VAL A 62 22.57 -8.52 7.47
C VAL A 62 21.29 -7.95 8.05
N ALA A 63 21.26 -7.64 9.36
CA ALA A 63 20.11 -7.01 10.01
C ALA A 63 19.80 -5.62 9.42
N ILE A 64 20.84 -4.80 9.19
CA ILE A 64 20.69 -3.48 8.56
C ILE A 64 20.11 -3.62 7.15
N ILE A 65 20.66 -4.52 6.33
CA ILE A 65 20.17 -4.78 4.97
C ILE A 65 18.71 -5.26 5.00
N ALA A 66 18.38 -6.16 5.92
CA ALA A 66 17.01 -6.67 6.09
C ALA A 66 16.04 -5.54 6.46
N ILE A 67 16.38 -4.66 7.41
CA ILE A 67 15.56 -3.51 7.80
C ILE A 67 15.32 -2.58 6.60
N PHE A 68 16.36 -2.23 5.86
CA PHE A 68 16.21 -1.38 4.67
C PHE A 68 15.34 -2.03 3.60
N LYS A 69 15.50 -3.34 3.38
CA LYS A 69 14.67 -4.08 2.44
C LYS A 69 13.21 -4.11 2.89
N THR A 70 12.94 -4.46 4.15
CA THR A 70 11.59 -4.46 4.72
C THR A 70 10.94 -3.08 4.63
N ALA A 71 11.66 -2.01 4.98
CA ALA A 71 11.14 -0.66 4.88
C ALA A 71 10.79 -0.27 3.43
N LYS A 72 11.64 -0.65 2.46
CA LYS A 72 11.38 -0.45 1.03
C LYS A 72 10.15 -1.24 0.57
N ASP A 73 10.05 -2.50 0.96
CA ASP A 73 8.94 -3.38 0.57
C ASP A 73 7.62 -2.90 1.18
N SER A 74 7.60 -2.49 2.45
CA SER A 74 6.42 -1.89 3.09
C SER A 74 5.98 -0.60 2.40
N ARG A 75 6.92 0.29 2.05
CA ARG A 75 6.60 1.51 1.30
C ARG A 75 6.04 1.20 -0.08
N HIS A 76 6.59 0.19 -0.74
CA HIS A 76 6.11 -0.25 -2.04
C HIS A 76 4.68 -0.82 -1.94
N GLN A 77 4.40 -1.68 -0.97
CA GLN A 77 3.06 -2.21 -0.67
C GLN A 77 2.03 -1.11 -0.42
N LEU A 78 2.37 -0.12 0.39
CA LEU A 78 1.49 1.03 0.62
C LEU A 78 1.19 1.79 -0.67
N LEU A 79 2.22 2.02 -1.48
CA LEU A 79 2.10 2.71 -2.76
C LEU A 79 1.18 1.92 -3.72
N ILE A 80 1.40 0.62 -3.87
CA ILE A 80 0.57 -0.28 -4.66
C ILE A 80 -0.89 -0.18 -4.23
N GLY A 81 -1.16 -0.31 -2.93
CA GLY A 81 -2.51 -0.20 -2.39
C GLY A 81 -3.18 1.14 -2.73
N LYS A 82 -2.42 2.24 -2.80
CA LYS A 82 -2.98 3.54 -3.23
C LYS A 82 -3.28 3.59 -4.72
N PHE A 83 -2.46 2.98 -5.56
CA PHE A 83 -2.75 2.88 -6.99
C PHE A 83 -3.94 1.95 -7.28
N GLU A 84 -4.07 0.83 -6.59
CA GLU A 84 -5.26 -0.05 -6.66
C GLU A 84 -6.53 0.68 -6.23
N GLU A 85 -6.43 1.50 -5.18
CA GLU A 85 -7.53 2.33 -4.71
C GLU A 85 -7.91 3.41 -5.75
N MET A 86 -6.93 4.06 -6.39
CA MET A 86 -7.16 4.98 -7.51
C MET A 86 -7.84 4.27 -8.69
N TYR A 87 -7.37 3.09 -9.07
CA TYR A 87 -7.96 2.26 -10.11
C TYR A 87 -9.44 1.95 -9.80
N SER A 88 -9.74 1.53 -8.58
CA SER A 88 -11.10 1.25 -8.14
C SER A 88 -11.98 2.50 -8.19
N LEU A 89 -11.48 3.66 -7.75
CA LEU A 89 -12.22 4.93 -7.82
C LEU A 89 -12.57 5.31 -9.26
N ILE A 90 -11.62 5.18 -10.21
CA ILE A 90 -11.87 5.48 -11.63
C ILE A 90 -12.99 4.60 -12.17
N TYR A 91 -12.95 3.29 -11.91
CA TYR A 91 -13.98 2.34 -12.34
C TYR A 91 -15.34 2.59 -11.70
N ASN A 92 -15.37 2.90 -10.39
CA ASN A 92 -16.61 3.11 -9.65
C ASN A 92 -17.29 4.44 -9.98
N LEU A 93 -16.56 5.40 -10.55
CA LEU A 93 -17.12 6.65 -11.03
C LEU A 93 -17.90 6.45 -12.35
N LEU A 94 -17.48 5.53 -13.23
CA LEU A 94 -18.10 5.37 -14.55
C LEU A 94 -19.63 5.14 -14.55
N PRO A 95 -20.20 4.24 -13.71
CA PRO A 95 -21.65 4.07 -13.64
C PRO A 95 -22.37 5.36 -13.21
N GLU A 96 -21.78 6.11 -12.27
CA GLU A 96 -22.34 7.39 -11.81
C GLU A 96 -22.36 8.40 -12.96
N TYR A 97 -21.30 8.46 -13.77
CA TYR A 97 -21.26 9.33 -14.96
C TYR A 97 -22.44 9.09 -15.88
N GLN A 98 -22.76 7.83 -16.15
CA GLN A 98 -23.84 7.46 -17.05
C GLN A 98 -25.18 8.00 -16.55
N LEU A 99 -25.43 7.93 -15.24
CA LEU A 99 -26.66 8.46 -14.64
C LEU A 99 -26.75 9.98 -14.80
N PHE A 100 -25.69 10.71 -14.46
CA PHE A 100 -25.66 12.16 -14.63
C PHE A 100 -25.74 12.58 -16.10
N PHE A 101 -25.09 11.84 -17.01
CA PHE A 101 -25.15 12.09 -18.45
C PHE A 101 -26.57 11.94 -19.01
N GLN A 102 -27.31 10.92 -18.57
CA GLN A 102 -28.72 10.77 -18.96
C GLN A 102 -29.59 11.94 -18.48
N LEU A 103 -29.35 12.43 -17.26
CA LEU A 103 -30.03 13.63 -16.76
C LEU A 103 -29.69 14.88 -17.56
N ASP A 104 -28.41 15.06 -17.91
CA ASP A 104 -27.97 16.18 -18.75
C ASP A 104 -28.66 16.15 -20.13
N GLN A 105 -28.78 14.97 -20.74
CA GLN A 105 -29.48 14.80 -22.01
C GLN A 105 -30.97 15.15 -21.89
N LEU A 106 -31.66 14.69 -20.85
CA LEU A 106 -33.07 15.05 -20.61
C LEU A 106 -33.25 16.56 -20.41
N MET A 107 -32.35 17.18 -19.64
CA MET A 107 -32.35 18.62 -19.41
C MET A 107 -32.10 19.38 -20.71
N ALA A 108 -31.13 18.95 -21.53
CA ALA A 108 -30.85 19.55 -22.82
C ALA A 108 -32.05 19.43 -23.78
N SER A 109 -32.65 18.24 -23.92
CA SER A 109 -33.86 18.05 -24.75
C SER A 109 -35.04 18.88 -24.27
N SER A 110 -35.18 19.11 -22.96
CA SER A 110 -36.26 19.94 -22.41
C SER A 110 -36.15 21.42 -22.80
N ASN A 111 -34.94 21.87 -23.17
CA ASN A 111 -34.65 23.24 -23.59
C ASN A 111 -34.57 23.40 -25.11
N ASP A 112 -34.63 22.32 -25.89
CA ASP A 112 -34.52 22.35 -27.35
C ASP A 112 -35.80 22.91 -27.99
N GLN A 113 -35.63 23.97 -28.79
CA GLN A 113 -36.72 24.69 -29.44
C GLN A 113 -37.36 23.91 -30.60
N SER A 114 -36.76 22.82 -31.07
CA SER A 114 -37.39 21.95 -32.08
C SER A 114 -38.62 21.22 -31.56
N TYR A 115 -38.75 21.06 -30.24
CA TYR A 115 -39.90 20.40 -29.61
C TYR A 115 -41.05 21.38 -29.33
N THR A 116 -42.26 20.85 -29.36
CA THR A 116 -43.45 21.59 -28.92
C THR A 116 -43.37 21.95 -27.43
N VAL A 117 -44.15 22.96 -27.01
CA VAL A 117 -44.22 23.35 -25.59
C VAL A 117 -44.63 22.16 -24.70
N THR A 118 -45.59 21.36 -25.14
CA THR A 118 -46.08 20.18 -24.42
C THR A 118 -44.99 19.11 -24.27
N GLU A 119 -44.23 18.82 -25.33
CA GLU A 119 -43.12 17.85 -25.29
C GLU A 119 -42.00 18.32 -24.35
N ARG A 120 -41.60 19.59 -24.43
CA ARG A 120 -40.61 20.17 -23.52
C ARG A 120 -41.04 20.06 -22.06
N GLN A 121 -42.31 20.32 -21.76
CA GLN A 121 -42.83 20.22 -20.40
C GLN A 121 -42.90 18.78 -19.90
N ALA A 122 -43.19 17.82 -20.78
CA ALA A 122 -43.11 16.39 -20.46
C ALA A 122 -41.66 15.95 -20.18
N LEU A 123 -40.69 16.39 -20.99
CA LEU A 123 -39.26 16.12 -20.79
C LEU A 123 -38.74 16.73 -19.49
N LEU A 124 -39.13 17.97 -19.18
CA LEU A 124 -38.77 18.62 -17.91
C LEU A 124 -39.36 17.88 -16.71
N SER A 125 -40.59 17.38 -16.82
CA SER A 125 -41.23 16.58 -15.78
C SER A 125 -40.51 15.23 -15.59
N LYS A 126 -40.09 14.60 -16.70
CA LYS A 126 -39.27 13.39 -16.67
C LYS A 126 -37.92 13.63 -16.03
N TYR A 127 -37.21 14.70 -16.40
CA TYR A 127 -35.96 15.11 -15.76
C TYR A 127 -36.11 15.26 -14.24
N LYS A 128 -37.16 15.96 -13.78
CA LYS A 128 -37.42 16.12 -12.33
C LYS A 128 -37.68 14.78 -11.64
N ALA A 129 -38.43 13.88 -12.27
CA ALA A 129 -38.69 12.55 -11.73
C ALA A 129 -37.42 11.70 -11.64
N GLU A 130 -36.59 11.71 -12.70
CA GLU A 130 -35.31 10.99 -12.75
C GLU A 130 -34.30 11.60 -11.76
N LEU A 131 -34.27 12.91 -11.56
CA LEU A 131 -33.42 13.56 -10.55
C LEU A 131 -33.80 13.12 -9.13
N VAL A 132 -35.11 13.01 -8.84
CA VAL A 132 -35.59 12.46 -7.56
C VAL A 132 -35.23 10.98 -7.44
N GLY A 133 -35.33 10.21 -8.53
CA GLY A 133 -34.88 8.82 -8.59
C GLY A 133 -33.39 8.68 -8.33
N LEU A 134 -32.58 9.54 -8.93
CA LEU A 134 -31.13 9.59 -8.74
C LEU A 134 -30.79 9.82 -7.26
N HIS A 135 -31.42 10.79 -6.59
CA HIS A 135 -31.18 11.03 -5.15
C HIS A 135 -31.54 9.84 -4.25
N ARG A 136 -32.34 8.87 -4.75
CA ARG A 136 -32.66 7.63 -4.02
C ARG A 136 -31.65 6.51 -4.26
N ILE A 137 -31.00 6.50 -5.44
CA ILE A 137 -30.12 5.41 -5.89
C ILE A 137 -28.64 5.78 -5.67
N THR A 138 -28.31 7.07 -5.82
CA THR A 138 -26.96 7.61 -5.74
C THR A 138 -26.91 8.69 -4.66
N ASN A 139 -25.93 8.56 -3.77
CA ASN A 139 -25.57 9.61 -2.84
C ASN A 139 -24.57 10.57 -3.52
N VAL A 140 -25.03 11.76 -3.88
CA VAL A 140 -24.19 12.79 -4.53
C VAL A 140 -22.97 13.14 -3.67
N GLU A 141 -23.11 13.15 -2.34
CA GLU A 141 -22.00 13.41 -1.43
C GLU A 141 -20.93 12.33 -1.55
N GLU A 142 -21.32 11.06 -1.62
CA GLU A 142 -20.38 9.95 -1.81
C GLU A 142 -19.65 10.05 -3.15
N VAL A 143 -20.33 10.46 -4.22
CA VAL A 143 -19.69 10.70 -5.53
C VAL A 143 -18.64 11.80 -5.40
N LEU A 144 -18.97 12.93 -4.77
CA LEU A 144 -18.02 14.02 -4.52
C LEU A 144 -16.87 13.61 -3.61
N GLN A 145 -17.11 12.75 -2.61
CA GLN A 145 -16.06 12.19 -1.76
C GLN A 145 -15.14 11.26 -2.54
N LYS A 146 -15.66 10.39 -3.43
CA LYS A 146 -14.86 9.55 -4.34
C LYS A 146 -13.97 10.42 -5.23
N ILE A 147 -14.52 11.49 -5.81
CA ILE A 147 -13.79 12.46 -6.64
C ILE A 147 -12.69 13.14 -5.80
N GLY A 148 -13.05 13.65 -4.61
CA GLY A 148 -12.11 14.33 -3.70
C GLY A 148 -10.94 13.43 -3.29
N LYS A 149 -11.24 12.17 -2.96
CA LYS A 149 -10.23 11.17 -2.62
C LYS A 149 -9.29 10.88 -3.79
N LEU A 150 -9.83 10.74 -5.02
CA LEU A 150 -9.03 10.56 -6.21
C LEU A 150 -8.14 11.79 -6.49
N LYS A 151 -8.65 13.02 -6.29
CA LYS A 151 -7.84 14.26 -6.38
C LYS A 151 -6.69 14.26 -5.37
N VAL A 152 -6.93 13.84 -4.13
CA VAL A 152 -5.89 13.75 -3.09
C VAL A 152 -4.81 12.76 -3.52
N PHE A 153 -5.21 11.56 -3.97
CA PHE A 153 -4.27 10.56 -4.43
C PHE A 153 -3.48 10.99 -5.66
N ALA A 154 -4.13 11.62 -6.63
CA ALA A 154 -3.49 12.15 -7.81
C ALA A 154 -2.38 13.16 -7.45
N ASN A 155 -2.65 14.07 -6.52
CA ASN A 155 -1.66 15.06 -6.09
C ASN A 155 -0.52 14.47 -5.27
N ALA A 156 -0.79 13.43 -4.48
CA ALA A 156 0.19 12.86 -3.56
C ALA A 156 1.13 11.84 -4.21
N TYR A 157 0.65 11.07 -5.20
CA TYR A 157 1.33 9.87 -5.67
C TYR A 157 1.64 9.83 -7.17
N LEU A 158 1.04 10.71 -7.99
CA LEU A 158 1.21 10.68 -9.44
C LEU A 158 2.24 11.72 -9.92
N ASP A 159 2.92 11.39 -11.01
CA ASP A 159 3.78 12.31 -11.75
C ASP A 159 2.96 13.31 -12.57
N LYS A 160 3.62 14.38 -13.02
CA LYS A 160 2.96 15.58 -13.57
C LYS A 160 1.89 15.26 -14.63
N ASP A 161 2.20 14.39 -15.59
CA ASP A 161 1.32 14.13 -16.72
C ASP A 161 0.12 13.28 -16.30
N LEU A 162 0.35 12.13 -15.66
CA LEU A 162 -0.73 11.25 -15.18
C LEU A 162 -1.58 11.94 -14.11
N LYS A 163 -0.98 12.78 -13.27
CA LYS A 163 -1.69 13.65 -12.33
C LYS A 163 -2.65 14.57 -13.06
N ASN A 164 -2.20 15.30 -14.08
CA ASN A 164 -3.04 16.24 -14.80
C ASN A 164 -4.18 15.55 -15.55
N GLU A 165 -3.91 14.38 -16.17
CA GLU A 165 -4.96 13.58 -16.80
C GLU A 165 -6.01 13.11 -15.76
N THR A 166 -5.55 12.58 -14.62
CA THR A 166 -6.43 12.14 -13.52
C THR A 166 -7.23 13.30 -12.92
N LEU A 167 -6.62 14.46 -12.71
CA LEU A 167 -7.33 15.64 -12.20
C LEU A 167 -8.35 16.18 -13.20
N SER A 168 -8.06 16.12 -14.50
CA SER A 168 -9.01 16.49 -15.56
C SER A 168 -10.19 15.53 -15.61
N TYR A 169 -9.94 14.23 -15.41
CA TYR A 169 -10.98 13.22 -15.21
C TYR A 169 -11.85 13.58 -13.98
N CYS A 170 -11.26 13.86 -12.82
CA CYS A 170 -12.01 14.31 -11.65
C CYS A 170 -12.85 15.56 -11.91
N MET A 171 -12.32 16.53 -12.65
CA MET A 171 -13.00 17.79 -12.97
C MET A 171 -14.22 17.56 -13.88
N LEU A 172 -14.12 16.68 -14.88
CA LEU A 172 -15.25 16.27 -15.71
C LEU A 172 -16.42 15.75 -14.86
N PHE A 173 -16.13 14.88 -13.90
CA PHE A 173 -17.11 14.30 -13.00
C PHE A 173 -17.74 15.33 -12.06
N GLU A 174 -16.93 16.20 -11.48
CA GLU A 174 -17.42 17.28 -10.64
C GLU A 174 -18.36 18.20 -11.43
N TYR A 175 -17.98 18.54 -12.66
CA TYR A 175 -18.75 19.46 -13.50
C TYR A 175 -20.08 18.85 -13.94
N ILE A 176 -20.13 17.58 -14.33
CA ILE A 176 -21.41 16.95 -14.71
C ILE A 176 -22.34 16.83 -13.50
N VAL A 177 -21.82 16.53 -12.31
CA VAL A 177 -22.61 16.50 -11.06
C VAL A 177 -23.18 17.89 -10.77
N LEU A 178 -22.36 18.94 -10.79
CA LEU A 178 -22.82 20.29 -10.50
C LEU A 178 -23.86 20.79 -11.51
N VAL A 179 -23.61 20.58 -12.81
CA VAL A 179 -24.53 20.99 -13.87
C VAL A 179 -25.88 20.29 -13.73
N THR A 180 -25.90 19.00 -13.44
CA THR A 180 -27.14 18.21 -13.41
C THR A 180 -27.93 18.35 -12.11
N THR A 181 -27.26 18.61 -10.98
CA THR A 181 -27.90 18.73 -9.66
C THR A 181 -28.22 20.18 -9.28
N GLN A 182 -27.39 21.14 -9.70
CA GLN A 182 -27.54 22.57 -9.36
C GLN A 182 -28.01 23.41 -10.55
N ASN A 183 -28.15 22.82 -11.74
CA ASN A 183 -28.50 23.52 -12.98
C ASN A 183 -27.54 24.68 -13.31
N ASP A 184 -26.23 24.47 -13.06
CA ASP A 184 -25.19 25.48 -13.34
C ASP A 184 -24.87 25.56 -14.84
N SER A 185 -25.76 26.20 -15.57
CA SER A 185 -25.64 26.41 -17.02
C SER A 185 -24.40 27.22 -17.43
N ALA A 186 -23.91 28.11 -16.57
CA ALA A 186 -22.72 28.91 -16.85
C ALA A 186 -21.46 28.04 -16.87
N LEU A 187 -21.36 27.09 -15.94
CA LEU A 187 -20.26 26.13 -15.89
C LEU A 187 -20.23 25.26 -17.14
N LYS A 188 -21.40 24.76 -17.59
CA LYS A 188 -21.51 23.98 -18.83
C LYS A 188 -21.04 24.78 -20.04
N GLN A 189 -21.53 26.01 -20.21
CA GLN A 189 -21.14 26.87 -21.33
C GLN A 189 -19.64 27.17 -21.36
N LYS A 190 -19.01 27.36 -20.18
CA LYS A 190 -17.60 27.72 -20.08
C LYS A 190 -16.65 26.58 -20.48
N TYR A 191 -16.94 25.34 -20.07
CA TYR A 191 -16.00 24.23 -20.20
C TYR A 191 -16.47 23.12 -21.14
N PHE A 192 -17.77 23.07 -21.45
CA PHE A 192 -18.41 22.03 -22.26
C PHE A 192 -19.46 22.64 -23.19
N GLU A 193 -19.07 23.67 -23.96
CA GLU A 193 -19.92 24.35 -24.93
C GLU A 193 -20.60 23.37 -25.91
N ASN A 194 -19.85 22.37 -26.37
CA ASN A 194 -20.32 21.31 -27.26
C ASN A 194 -21.02 20.14 -26.52
N GLY A 195 -21.30 20.29 -25.23
CA GLY A 195 -21.83 19.24 -24.37
C GLY A 195 -20.75 18.37 -23.73
N PHE A 196 -21.20 17.52 -22.80
CA PHE A 196 -20.33 16.56 -22.12
C PHE A 196 -19.91 15.41 -23.05
N PRO A 197 -18.72 14.82 -22.85
CA PRO A 197 -18.28 13.65 -23.62
C PRO A 197 -19.23 12.46 -23.45
N SER A 198 -19.36 11.62 -24.49
CA SER A 198 -20.17 10.41 -24.42
C SER A 198 -19.64 9.42 -23.38
N VAL A 199 -20.51 8.55 -22.88
CA VAL A 199 -20.14 7.50 -21.91
C VAL A 199 -19.00 6.62 -22.43
N ASP A 200 -18.98 6.29 -23.72
CA ASP A 200 -17.91 5.49 -24.33
C ASP A 200 -16.56 6.23 -24.37
N ASN A 201 -16.57 7.54 -24.61
CA ASN A 201 -15.36 8.35 -24.57
C ASN A 201 -14.80 8.41 -23.14
N VAL A 202 -15.66 8.60 -22.14
CA VAL A 202 -15.24 8.62 -20.73
C VAL A 202 -14.77 7.25 -20.27
N LYS A 203 -15.41 6.16 -20.71
CA LYS A 203 -14.96 4.79 -20.46
C LYS A 203 -13.59 4.54 -21.06
N THR A 204 -13.34 4.98 -22.29
CA THR A 204 -12.03 4.86 -22.94
C THR A 204 -10.96 5.65 -22.19
N LEU A 205 -11.29 6.85 -21.72
CA LEU A 205 -10.40 7.66 -20.89
C LEU A 205 -10.09 6.97 -19.55
N GLY A 206 -11.12 6.45 -18.86
CA GLY A 206 -10.97 5.71 -17.62
C GLY A 206 -10.09 4.47 -17.79
N SER A 207 -10.31 3.68 -18.84
CA SER A 207 -9.46 2.52 -19.15
C SER A 207 -8.01 2.92 -19.44
N LYS A 208 -7.77 3.98 -20.21
CA LYS A 208 -6.42 4.50 -20.46
C LYS A 208 -5.72 4.89 -19.16
N LEU A 209 -6.39 5.63 -18.29
CA LEU A 209 -5.85 6.03 -16.98
C LEU A 209 -5.54 4.80 -16.11
N SER A 210 -6.47 3.83 -16.07
CA SER A 210 -6.27 2.58 -15.37
C SER A 210 -5.06 1.79 -15.86
N ASP A 211 -4.86 1.70 -17.18
CA ASP A 211 -3.70 1.04 -17.77
C ASP A 211 -2.40 1.76 -17.38
N GLN A 212 -2.37 3.09 -17.45
CA GLN A 212 -1.21 3.90 -17.02
C GLN A 212 -0.90 3.75 -15.52
N LEU A 213 -1.93 3.63 -14.68
CA LEU A 213 -1.75 3.35 -13.25
C LEU A 213 -1.14 1.95 -13.06
N ILE A 214 -1.63 0.92 -13.76
CA ILE A 214 -1.10 -0.44 -13.66
C ILE A 214 0.37 -0.50 -14.12
N GLU A 215 0.71 0.18 -15.21
CA GLU A 215 2.09 0.29 -15.71
C GLU A 215 3.03 0.90 -14.65
N LYS A 216 2.57 1.90 -13.89
CA LYS A 216 3.34 2.50 -12.78
C LYS A 216 3.60 1.54 -11.63
N ILE A 217 2.64 0.66 -11.33
CA ILE A 217 2.75 -0.30 -10.22
C ILE A 217 3.72 -1.44 -10.60
N ASN A 218 3.87 -1.73 -11.90
CA ASN A 218 4.67 -2.85 -12.42
C ASN A 218 4.30 -4.21 -11.79
N LEU A 219 3.05 -4.33 -11.31
CA LEU A 219 2.47 -5.55 -10.75
C LEU A 219 1.26 -5.94 -11.58
N GLY A 220 1.56 -6.68 -12.63
CA GLY A 220 0.61 -7.24 -13.58
C GLY A 220 1.40 -8.01 -14.61
N GLY A 221 0.87 -9.14 -15.09
CA GLY A 221 1.43 -9.77 -16.28
C GLY A 221 1.48 -8.76 -17.44
N LYS A 222 2.41 -8.94 -18.38
CA LYS A 222 2.46 -8.11 -19.61
C LYS A 222 1.04 -7.91 -20.15
N VAL A 223 0.65 -6.66 -20.39
CA VAL A 223 -0.66 -6.25 -20.93
C VAL A 223 -1.22 -7.35 -21.82
N THR A 224 -2.27 -8.03 -21.35
CA THR A 224 -2.83 -9.18 -22.06
C THR A 224 -3.29 -8.69 -23.42
N ASN A 225 -2.74 -9.27 -24.49
CA ASN A 225 -3.12 -8.92 -25.85
C ASN A 225 -4.65 -9.03 -25.98
N ARG A 226 -5.32 -7.95 -26.38
CA ARG A 226 -6.78 -7.88 -26.57
C ARG A 226 -7.32 -9.03 -27.43
N LYS A 227 -6.51 -9.51 -28.39
CA LYS A 227 -6.81 -10.69 -29.20
C LYS A 227 -6.89 -11.96 -28.35
N LYS A 228 -5.89 -12.21 -27.48
CA LYS A 228 -5.88 -13.36 -26.57
C LYS A 228 -7.02 -13.31 -25.55
N PHE A 229 -7.33 -12.12 -25.03
CA PHE A 229 -8.49 -11.94 -24.17
C PHE A 229 -9.79 -12.29 -24.91
N ASN A 230 -9.98 -11.77 -26.13
CA ASN A 230 -11.17 -12.05 -26.93
C ASN A 230 -11.29 -13.54 -27.31
N GLU A 231 -10.18 -14.19 -27.63
CA GLU A 231 -10.12 -15.63 -27.88
C GLU A 231 -10.56 -16.43 -26.65
N TYR A 232 -10.03 -16.10 -25.46
CA TYR A 232 -10.45 -16.72 -24.21
C TYR A 232 -11.92 -16.43 -23.89
N PHE A 233 -12.36 -15.17 -24.02
CA PHE A 233 -13.72 -14.75 -23.71
C PHE A 233 -14.74 -15.48 -24.58
N LYS A 234 -14.54 -15.49 -25.90
CA LYS A 234 -15.45 -16.15 -26.85
C LYS A 234 -15.32 -17.67 -26.85
N GLY A 235 -14.11 -18.19 -26.67
CA GLY A 235 -13.83 -19.61 -26.69
C GLY A 235 -14.24 -20.27 -25.38
N THR A 236 -13.52 -19.94 -24.31
CA THR A 236 -13.60 -20.65 -23.03
C THR A 236 -14.63 -20.06 -22.09
N PHE A 237 -14.63 -18.74 -21.90
CA PHE A 237 -15.48 -18.13 -20.88
C PHE A 237 -16.96 -18.27 -21.23
N GLN A 238 -17.37 -17.89 -22.44
CA GLN A 238 -18.76 -18.02 -22.91
C GLN A 238 -19.25 -19.48 -22.90
N GLU A 239 -18.39 -20.46 -23.20
CA GLU A 239 -18.73 -21.89 -23.03
C GLU A 239 -18.96 -22.23 -21.57
N THR A 240 -18.07 -21.78 -20.68
CA THR A 240 -18.13 -22.08 -19.24
C THR A 240 -19.39 -21.52 -18.57
N ILE A 241 -19.90 -20.38 -19.05
CA ILE A 241 -21.11 -19.74 -18.54
C ILE A 241 -22.35 -20.02 -19.40
N GLU A 242 -22.28 -21.02 -20.29
CA GLU A 242 -23.42 -21.47 -21.12
C GLU A 242 -24.05 -20.37 -22.01
N LEU A 243 -23.25 -19.38 -22.43
CA LEU A 243 -23.69 -18.29 -23.31
C LEU A 243 -23.38 -18.55 -24.80
N LYS A 244 -22.84 -19.71 -25.17
CA LYS A 244 -22.73 -20.10 -26.58
C LYS A 244 -24.08 -20.66 -27.06
N ASN A 245 -24.78 -19.87 -27.88
CA ASN A 245 -25.76 -20.38 -28.84
C ASN A 245 -25.04 -20.86 -30.11
#